data_AF-A0A218YV29-F1
#
_entry.id   AF-A0A218YV29-F1
#
_cell.length_a   1.000
_cell.length_b   1.000
_cell.length_c   1.000
_cell.angle_alpha   90.00
_cell.angle_beta   90.00
_cell.angle_gamma   90.00
#
_symmetry.space_group_name_H-M   'P 1'
#
loop_
_entity.id
_entity.type
_entity.pdbx_description
1 polymer ?
#
loop_
_entity_poly.entity_id
_entity_poly.type
_entity_poly.pdbx_seq_one_letter_code
_entity_poly.pdbx_strand_id
1 'polypeptide(L)'
;MSMYCQGHNFAGFAHPFGMVKLGPDLVDGTDSCSGYLPNGNFSGFSMMHEQGTGGAAKYGTVAQPPLIGNISSPLSSITIGRIVPDQGSVGYYRAQTSEQVVVELAATSRAGMYQYAFPAISSQNNILVDVSHVLPSLRGWGLGQAYAGGHFSIRSDGSYEASGVYNNEWNRSPSCTIYSCK
;
A
#
# COMPACT_ATOMS: atom_id res chain seq x y z
N MET A 1 -28.92 -1.01 -8.49
CA MET A 1 -28.05 0.10 -8.88
C MET A 1 -27.77 0.95 -7.63
N SER A 2 -26.79 0.53 -6.84
CA SER A 2 -26.32 1.15 -5.59
C SER A 2 -24.95 0.51 -5.37
N MET A 3 -23.85 1.19 -5.04
CA MET A 3 -23.66 2.11 -3.94
C MET A 3 -22.51 3.06 -4.30
N TYR A 4 -22.70 4.33 -3.97
CA TYR A 4 -21.63 5.30 -3.86
C TYR A 4 -20.60 4.81 -2.85
N CYS A 5 -19.32 4.91 -3.23
CA CYS A 5 -18.15 4.89 -2.36
C CYS A 5 -18.41 5.62 -1.03
N GLN A 6 -18.65 4.87 0.05
CA GLN A 6 -19.06 5.44 1.32
C GLN A 6 -17.85 6.01 2.07
N GLY A 7 -17.67 7.34 1.99
CA GLY A 7 -16.88 8.11 2.97
C GLY A 7 -15.37 7.84 3.00
N HIS A 8 -14.74 7.58 1.84
CA HIS A 8 -13.34 7.21 1.61
C HIS A 8 -12.27 8.12 2.26
N ASN A 9 -12.18 8.09 3.58
CA ASN A 9 -11.13 8.72 4.35
C ASN A 9 -9.93 7.79 4.38
N PHE A 10 -8.82 8.27 3.83
CA PHE A 10 -7.53 7.62 3.97
C PHE A 10 -7.14 7.58 5.44
N ALA A 11 -7.01 6.37 6.01
CA ALA A 11 -6.66 6.17 7.42
C ALA A 11 -5.14 6.23 7.68
N GLY A 12 -4.33 6.39 6.63
CA GLY A 12 -2.89 6.57 6.75
C GLY A 12 -2.49 8.02 7.02
N PHE A 13 -1.20 8.29 6.99
CA PHE A 13 -0.67 9.61 7.24
C PHE A 13 -0.36 10.39 5.95
N ALA A 14 -0.75 11.66 5.94
CA ALA A 14 -0.29 12.65 4.99
C ALA A 14 -0.02 13.97 5.71
N HIS A 15 1.15 14.57 5.46
CA HIS A 15 1.38 15.96 5.86
C HIS A 15 0.44 16.86 5.05
N PRO A 16 -0.08 18.01 5.56
CA PRO A 16 -0.84 18.94 4.75
C PRO A 16 -0.13 19.26 3.42
N PHE A 17 -0.80 18.98 2.30
CA PHE A 17 -0.29 19.10 0.92
C PHE A 17 0.97 18.26 0.61
N GLY A 18 1.20 17.20 1.37
CA GLY A 18 2.30 16.26 1.18
C GLY A 18 2.14 15.38 -0.07
N MET A 19 3.28 15.03 -0.66
CA MET A 19 3.37 14.08 -1.76
C MET A 19 3.10 12.66 -1.27
N VAL A 20 3.69 12.29 -0.14
CA VAL A 20 3.52 10.98 0.48
C VAL A 20 2.20 10.93 1.25
N LYS A 21 1.44 9.87 0.96
CA LYS A 21 0.21 9.49 1.67
C LYS A 21 0.41 8.02 2.05
N LEU A 22 1.14 7.80 3.13
CA LEU A 22 1.58 6.48 3.56
C LEU A 22 0.51 5.81 4.41
N GLY A 23 0.03 4.64 3.99
CA GLY A 23 -1.06 3.95 4.66
C GLY A 23 -1.25 2.51 4.22
N PRO A 24 -2.26 1.82 4.78
CA PRO A 24 -2.55 0.43 4.46
C PRO A 24 -3.33 0.28 3.15
N ASP A 25 -3.02 -0.79 2.41
CA ASP A 25 -3.79 -1.26 1.26
C ASP A 25 -4.55 -2.53 1.68
N LEU A 26 -5.89 -2.49 1.71
CA LEU A 26 -6.76 -3.53 2.25
C LEU A 26 -7.71 -4.08 1.20
N VAL A 27 -7.96 -5.39 1.27
CA VAL A 27 -8.85 -6.11 0.35
C VAL A 27 -9.78 -7.06 1.10
N ASP A 28 -11.06 -7.10 0.71
CA ASP A 28 -12.06 -8.08 1.15
C ASP A 28 -12.95 -8.59 0.00
N GLY A 29 -12.58 -8.26 -1.25
CA GLY A 29 -13.40 -8.51 -2.43
C GLY A 29 -14.37 -7.37 -2.79
N THR A 30 -14.31 -6.23 -2.09
CA THR A 30 -15.03 -5.00 -2.42
C THR A 30 -14.08 -3.89 -2.90
N ASP A 31 -14.63 -2.89 -3.60
CA ASP A 31 -13.85 -1.74 -4.08
C ASP A 31 -13.44 -0.82 -2.92
N SER A 32 -12.13 -0.54 -2.80
CA SER A 32 -11.60 0.50 -1.91
C SER A 32 -10.75 1.51 -2.68
N CYS A 33 -11.35 2.65 -3.02
CA CYS A 33 -10.64 3.68 -3.81
C CYS A 33 -9.54 4.41 -3.04
N SER A 34 -9.60 4.36 -1.70
CA SER A 34 -8.58 4.95 -0.81
C SER A 34 -7.58 3.94 -0.26
N GLY A 35 -7.71 2.66 -0.62
CA GLY A 35 -6.93 1.56 -0.05
C GLY A 35 -7.41 1.07 1.30
N TYR A 36 -8.22 1.82 2.05
CA TYR A 36 -8.68 1.41 3.37
C TYR A 36 -10.02 0.66 3.36
N LEU A 37 -10.09 -0.46 4.10
CA LEU A 37 -11.32 -1.17 4.44
C LEU A 37 -11.30 -1.54 5.94
N PRO A 38 -12.41 -1.38 6.68
CA PRO A 38 -12.46 -1.64 8.12
C PRO A 38 -12.35 -3.14 8.47
N ASN A 39 -12.70 -4.03 7.55
CA ASN A 39 -12.69 -5.49 7.75
C ASN A 39 -11.80 -6.25 6.74
N GLY A 40 -10.99 -5.54 5.95
CA GLY A 40 -10.14 -6.16 4.93
C GLY A 40 -8.85 -6.77 5.49
N ASN A 41 -8.21 -7.58 4.66
CA ASN A 41 -6.86 -8.08 4.87
C ASN A 41 -5.84 -7.15 4.23
N PHE A 42 -4.66 -7.01 4.83
CA PHE A 42 -3.57 -6.20 4.30
C PHE A 42 -2.99 -6.85 3.05
N SER A 43 -3.08 -6.17 1.93
CA SER A 43 -2.36 -6.50 0.68
C SER A 43 -1.04 -5.73 0.54
N GLY A 44 -0.88 -4.65 1.31
CA GLY A 44 0.27 -3.78 1.24
C GLY A 44 0.22 -2.65 2.26
N PHE A 45 1.32 -1.92 2.36
CA PHE A 45 1.38 -0.60 2.98
C PHE A 45 2.12 0.33 2.03
N SER A 46 1.38 1.13 1.26
CA SER A 46 1.93 1.91 0.16
C SER A 46 2.08 3.41 0.45
N MET A 47 2.97 4.06 -0.29
CA MET A 47 3.35 5.47 -0.07
C MET A 47 2.44 6.51 -0.75
N MET A 48 1.53 6.08 -1.62
CA MET A 48 0.63 6.99 -2.36
C MET A 48 -0.79 6.44 -2.40
N HIS A 49 -1.74 7.31 -2.09
CA HIS A 49 -3.17 7.03 -2.06
C HIS A 49 -3.99 8.24 -2.53
N GLU A 50 -5.24 8.04 -2.88
CA GLU A 50 -6.22 9.14 -3.04
C GLU A 50 -7.20 9.16 -1.87
N GLN A 51 -7.74 10.34 -1.56
CA GLN A 51 -8.74 10.53 -0.51
C GLN A 51 -10.01 11.15 -1.13
N GLY A 52 -11.18 10.63 -0.74
CA GLY A 52 -12.47 11.20 -1.15
C GLY A 52 -12.84 11.02 -2.63
N THR A 53 -12.17 10.13 -3.37
CA THR A 53 -12.51 9.89 -4.77
C THR A 53 -13.64 8.85 -4.90
N GLY A 54 -14.58 9.14 -5.81
CA GLY A 54 -15.68 8.23 -6.19
C GLY A 54 -15.41 7.40 -7.44
N GLY A 55 -14.23 7.59 -8.07
CA GLY A 55 -13.79 6.91 -9.28
C GLY A 55 -13.18 5.52 -9.02
N ALA A 56 -12.55 4.92 -10.02
CA ALA A 56 -11.71 3.74 -9.80
C ALA A 56 -10.50 4.09 -8.92
N ALA A 57 -10.00 3.13 -8.15
CA ALA A 57 -8.84 3.33 -7.28
C ALA A 57 -7.59 3.73 -8.09
N LYS A 58 -6.75 4.59 -7.52
CA LYS A 58 -5.48 5.04 -8.07
C LYS A 58 -4.40 4.99 -6.99
N TYR A 59 -3.15 4.78 -7.41
CA TYR A 59 -1.98 4.52 -6.59
C TYR A 59 -2.02 3.14 -5.89
N GLY A 60 -1.56 3.04 -4.64
CA GLY A 60 -1.13 1.76 -4.07
C GLY A 60 0.36 1.49 -4.29
N THR A 61 1.19 2.52 -4.45
CA THR A 61 2.62 2.34 -4.76
C THR A 61 3.52 3.29 -3.98
N VAL A 62 4.74 2.89 -3.57
CA VAL A 62 5.31 1.53 -3.60
C VAL A 62 4.89 0.81 -2.32
N ALA A 63 4.44 -0.45 -2.42
CA ALA A 63 3.91 -1.19 -1.27
C ALA A 63 5.00 -1.96 -0.50
N GLN A 64 4.90 -1.96 0.84
CA GLN A 64 5.82 -2.68 1.70
C GLN A 64 5.14 -3.56 2.76
N PRO A 65 4.64 -4.76 2.38
CA PRO A 65 4.10 -5.70 3.35
C PRO A 65 5.21 -6.45 4.13
N PRO A 66 5.07 -6.61 5.46
CA PRO A 66 5.95 -7.47 6.25
C PRO A 66 5.55 -8.93 6.11
N LEU A 67 6.52 -9.84 5.90
CA LEU A 67 6.27 -11.26 5.68
C LEU A 67 7.15 -12.13 6.58
N ILE A 68 6.57 -13.15 7.20
CA ILE A 68 7.32 -14.13 8.01
C ILE A 68 7.54 -15.43 7.22
N GLY A 69 8.72 -16.03 7.37
CA GLY A 69 9.06 -17.34 6.81
C GLY A 69 9.70 -17.27 5.43
N ASN A 70 9.66 -18.40 4.72
CA ASN A 70 10.24 -18.53 3.38
C ASN A 70 9.24 -18.11 2.30
N ILE A 71 9.57 -17.08 1.52
CA ILE A 71 8.68 -16.50 0.51
C ILE A 71 9.06 -17.03 -0.87
N SER A 72 8.35 -18.05 -1.34
CA SER A 72 8.63 -18.69 -2.64
C SER A 72 8.02 -17.95 -3.83
N SER A 73 6.93 -17.19 -3.62
CA SER A 73 6.23 -16.44 -4.67
C SER A 73 5.85 -15.05 -4.17
N PRO A 74 6.80 -14.09 -4.15
CA PRO A 74 6.56 -12.76 -3.58
C PRO A 74 5.50 -11.95 -4.32
N LEU A 75 5.26 -12.24 -5.61
CA LEU A 75 4.32 -11.49 -6.45
C LEU A 75 2.94 -12.18 -6.60
N SER A 76 2.63 -13.18 -5.78
CA SER A 76 1.34 -13.89 -5.83
C SER A 76 0.20 -13.16 -5.11
N SER A 77 0.23 -11.81 -5.06
CA SER A 77 -0.75 -10.98 -4.35
C SER A 77 -0.98 -11.45 -2.90
N ILE A 78 0.10 -11.58 -2.14
CA ILE A 78 0.05 -12.03 -0.75
C ILE A 78 -0.82 -11.09 0.07
N THR A 79 -1.73 -11.65 0.87
CA THR A 79 -2.53 -10.90 1.83
C THR A 79 -2.30 -11.42 3.24
N ILE A 80 -2.29 -10.53 4.21
CA ILE A 80 -2.04 -10.81 5.61
C ILE A 80 -3.28 -10.38 6.39
N GLY A 81 -3.79 -11.26 7.25
CA GLY A 81 -4.98 -10.95 8.04
C GLY A 81 -4.77 -9.76 8.98
N ARG A 82 -5.85 -9.07 9.32
CA ARG A 82 -5.89 -8.10 10.43
C ARG A 82 -6.35 -8.81 11.70
N ILE A 83 -5.69 -8.54 12.83
CA ILE A 83 -6.05 -9.17 14.12
C ILE A 83 -6.89 -8.26 15.04
N VAL A 84 -6.66 -6.96 14.98
CA VAL A 84 -7.39 -5.95 15.78
C VAL A 84 -7.69 -4.72 14.93
N PRO A 85 -8.70 -3.90 15.29
CA PRO A 85 -8.91 -2.62 14.65
C PRO A 85 -7.67 -1.73 14.69
N ASP A 86 -7.42 -1.04 13.59
CA ASP A 86 -6.28 -0.14 13.47
C ASP A 86 -6.43 1.09 14.38
N GLN A 87 -5.31 1.68 14.74
CA GLN A 87 -5.26 2.90 15.53
C GLN A 87 -4.65 4.02 14.69
N GLY A 88 -5.30 5.18 14.66
CA GLY A 88 -4.84 6.34 13.93
C GLY A 88 -4.93 7.60 14.77
N SER A 89 -3.93 8.45 14.68
CA SER A 89 -3.94 9.82 15.21
C SER A 89 -3.24 10.76 14.21
N VAL A 90 -3.33 12.07 14.44
CA VAL A 90 -2.63 13.03 13.57
C VAL A 90 -1.13 12.77 13.67
N GLY A 91 -0.49 12.39 12.56
CA GLY A 91 0.93 12.05 12.56
C GLY A 91 1.25 10.56 12.50
N TYR A 92 0.30 9.69 12.78
CA TYR A 92 0.61 8.32 13.17
C TYR A 92 -0.50 7.33 12.83
N TYR A 93 -0.09 6.17 12.31
CA TYR A 93 -0.97 5.03 12.08
C TYR A 93 -0.31 3.75 12.60
N ARG A 94 -1.10 2.88 13.22
CA ARG A 94 -0.67 1.60 13.77
C ARG A 94 -1.65 0.49 13.39
N ALA A 95 -1.11 -0.60 12.86
CA ALA A 95 -1.81 -1.83 12.56
C ALA A 95 -1.14 -3.04 13.23
N GLN A 96 -1.89 -4.12 13.36
CA GLN A 96 -1.34 -5.41 13.77
C GLN A 96 -1.87 -6.51 12.85
N THR A 97 -0.96 -7.33 12.34
CA THR A 97 -1.29 -8.42 11.42
C THR A 97 -1.67 -9.69 12.18
N SER A 98 -2.30 -10.65 11.49
CA SER A 98 -2.61 -12.00 12.00
C SER A 98 -1.35 -12.79 12.34
N GLU A 99 -0.23 -12.44 11.72
CA GLU A 99 1.10 -12.97 12.02
C GLU A 99 1.77 -12.27 13.22
N GLN A 100 1.03 -11.43 13.95
CA GLN A 100 1.47 -10.69 15.12
C GLN A 100 2.54 -9.63 14.85
N VAL A 101 2.77 -9.25 13.59
CA VAL A 101 3.64 -8.12 13.25
C VAL A 101 2.90 -6.82 13.55
N VAL A 102 3.52 -5.93 14.31
CA VAL A 102 3.02 -4.57 14.51
C VAL A 102 3.68 -3.66 13.48
N VAL A 103 2.86 -2.90 12.76
CA VAL A 103 3.28 -1.94 11.73
C VAL A 103 2.89 -0.55 12.17
N GLU A 104 3.87 0.34 12.27
CA GLU A 104 3.68 1.74 12.61
C GLU A 104 4.18 2.60 11.46
N LEU A 105 3.38 3.60 11.08
CA LEU A 105 3.61 4.45 9.92
C LEU A 105 3.57 5.91 10.32
N ALA A 106 4.50 6.69 9.75
CA ALA A 106 4.51 8.14 9.79
C ALA A 106 5.05 8.66 8.46
N ALA A 107 4.79 9.92 8.10
CA ALA A 107 5.44 10.51 6.93
C ALA A 107 5.80 11.99 7.13
N THR A 108 6.52 12.50 6.16
CA THR A 108 6.84 13.92 5.97
C THR A 108 6.22 14.38 4.65
N SER A 109 6.59 15.57 4.17
CA SER A 109 6.11 16.06 2.87
C SER A 109 6.52 15.19 1.69
N ARG A 110 7.65 14.47 1.74
CA ARG A 110 8.22 13.69 0.62
C ARG A 110 8.82 12.34 0.99
N ALA A 111 8.79 11.94 2.26
CA ALA A 111 9.31 10.65 2.71
C ALA A 111 8.34 9.97 3.68
N GLY A 112 8.19 8.66 3.56
CA GLY A 112 7.48 7.80 4.51
C GLY A 112 8.45 7.10 5.46
N MET A 113 8.00 6.82 6.68
CA MET A 113 8.72 6.07 7.70
C MET A 113 7.88 4.87 8.09
N TYR A 114 8.52 3.69 8.07
CA TYR A 114 7.94 2.43 8.48
C TYR A 114 8.70 1.92 9.70
N GLN A 115 7.95 1.46 10.71
CA GLN A 115 8.50 0.72 11.83
C GLN A 115 7.77 -0.62 11.92
N TYR A 116 8.56 -1.70 11.86
CA TYR A 116 8.06 -3.07 11.92
C TYR A 116 8.56 -3.72 13.21
N ALA A 117 7.65 -4.21 14.04
CA ALA A 117 7.98 -5.04 15.19
C ALA A 117 7.49 -6.47 14.92
N PHE A 118 8.43 -7.33 14.54
CA PHE A 118 8.20 -8.76 14.33
C PHE A 118 8.14 -9.51 15.67
N PRO A 119 7.33 -10.58 15.79
CA PRO A 119 7.25 -11.35 17.02
C PRO A 119 8.56 -12.10 17.28
N ALA A 120 8.97 -12.22 18.55
CA ALA A 120 10.25 -12.85 18.92
C ALA A 120 10.37 -14.32 18.51
N ILE A 121 9.24 -15.02 18.33
CA ILE A 121 9.19 -16.42 17.89
C ILE A 121 9.39 -16.60 16.37
N SER A 122 9.46 -15.51 15.60
CA SER A 122 9.69 -15.56 14.16
C SER A 122 11.10 -16.07 13.83
N SER A 123 11.19 -17.00 12.87
CA SER A 123 12.46 -17.59 12.45
C SER A 123 13.10 -16.87 11.27
N GLN A 124 12.29 -16.22 10.41
CA GLN A 124 12.75 -15.46 9.25
C GLN A 124 11.79 -14.30 9.00
N ASN A 125 12.31 -13.09 8.94
CA ASN A 125 11.55 -11.86 8.76
C ASN A 125 11.95 -11.19 7.45
N ASN A 126 10.97 -10.82 6.64
CA ASN A 126 11.19 -10.22 5.33
C ASN A 126 10.31 -8.97 5.20
N ILE A 127 10.82 -7.98 4.47
CA ILE A 127 10.03 -6.86 3.97
C ILE A 127 10.03 -6.98 2.46
N LEU A 128 8.87 -7.22 1.87
CA LEU A 128 8.72 -7.19 0.43
C LEU A 128 8.61 -5.72 0.00
N VAL A 129 9.34 -5.32 -1.04
CA VAL A 129 9.15 -4.01 -1.69
C VAL A 129 8.54 -4.29 -3.05
N ASP A 130 7.23 -4.08 -3.16
CA ASP A 130 6.48 -4.34 -4.39
C ASP A 130 6.20 -3.05 -5.14
N VAL A 131 6.97 -2.84 -6.22
CA VAL A 131 6.81 -1.70 -7.14
C VAL A 131 5.65 -1.94 -8.11
N SER A 132 5.20 -3.19 -8.29
CA SER A 132 4.09 -3.51 -9.18
C SER A 132 2.71 -3.35 -8.53
N HIS A 133 2.66 -3.22 -7.20
CA HIS A 133 1.41 -3.06 -6.47
C HIS A 133 0.63 -1.84 -6.94
N VAL A 134 -0.68 -2.05 -7.12
CA VAL A 134 -1.68 -1.02 -7.42
C VAL A 134 -2.96 -1.38 -6.69
N LEU A 135 -3.72 -0.39 -6.25
CA LEU A 135 -5.02 -0.62 -5.64
C LEU A 135 -5.98 -1.27 -6.66
N PRO A 136 -6.65 -2.38 -6.31
CA PRO A 136 -7.55 -3.05 -7.22
C PRO A 136 -8.79 -2.21 -7.51
N SER A 137 -9.29 -2.31 -8.75
CA SER A 137 -10.58 -1.76 -9.17
C SER A 137 -11.46 -2.89 -9.67
N LEU A 138 -12.43 -3.30 -8.87
CA LEU A 138 -13.33 -4.44 -9.10
C LEU A 138 -14.58 -4.08 -9.92
N ARG A 139 -14.70 -2.83 -10.35
CA ARG A 139 -15.87 -2.34 -11.10
C ARG A 139 -16.08 -3.02 -12.47
N GLY A 140 -15.03 -3.58 -13.08
CA GLY A 140 -15.11 -4.27 -14.38
C GLY A 140 -15.17 -3.37 -15.63
N TRP A 141 -14.94 -2.05 -15.49
CA TRP A 141 -15.02 -1.08 -16.61
C TRP A 141 -13.67 -0.86 -17.31
N GLY A 142 -12.62 -1.61 -16.96
CA GLY A 142 -11.27 -1.43 -17.50
C GLY A 142 -10.58 -0.13 -17.06
N LEU A 143 -11.06 0.51 -15.98
CA LEU A 143 -10.60 1.82 -15.50
C LEU A 143 -9.59 1.73 -14.33
N GLY A 144 -9.05 0.54 -14.04
CA GLY A 144 -8.05 0.37 -13.00
C GLY A 144 -6.66 0.82 -13.46
N GLN A 145 -5.88 1.39 -12.53
CA GLN A 145 -4.45 1.61 -12.77
C GLN A 145 -3.75 0.27 -13.05
N ALA A 146 -2.78 0.29 -13.95
CA ALA A 146 -1.95 -0.87 -14.30
C ALA A 146 -0.46 -0.53 -14.16
N TYR A 147 0.32 -1.53 -13.76
CA TYR A 147 1.77 -1.48 -13.79
C TYR A 147 2.28 -1.84 -15.18
N ALA A 148 3.07 -0.96 -15.79
CA ALA A 148 3.57 -1.08 -17.16
C ALA A 148 5.04 -1.50 -17.24
N GLY A 149 5.77 -1.48 -16.13
CA GLY A 149 7.18 -1.82 -16.06
C GLY A 149 7.93 -0.98 -15.03
N GLY A 150 9.20 -1.28 -14.81
CA GLY A 150 9.98 -0.59 -13.79
C GLY A 150 11.40 -1.12 -13.66
N HIS A 151 12.12 -0.57 -12.68
CA HIS A 151 13.49 -0.91 -12.37
C HIS A 151 13.64 -1.01 -10.85
N PHE A 152 14.47 -1.94 -10.39
CA PHE A 152 14.79 -2.13 -8.98
C PHE A 152 16.27 -2.47 -8.85
N SER A 153 16.98 -1.77 -7.97
CA SER A 153 18.39 -2.00 -7.69
C SER A 153 18.65 -1.90 -6.19
N ILE A 154 19.35 -2.89 -5.64
CA ILE A 154 19.76 -2.93 -4.23
C ILE A 154 21.28 -2.76 -4.20
N ARG A 155 21.76 -1.86 -3.35
CA ARG A 155 23.18 -1.66 -3.08
C ARG A 155 23.64 -2.59 -1.95
N SER A 156 24.95 -2.81 -1.86
CA SER A 156 25.54 -3.72 -0.86
C SER A 156 25.31 -3.29 0.59
N ASP A 157 24.99 -2.02 0.84
CA ASP A 157 24.65 -1.47 2.16
C ASP A 157 23.17 -1.69 2.55
N GLY A 158 22.38 -2.31 1.67
CA GLY A 158 20.95 -2.55 1.87
C GLY A 158 20.05 -1.37 1.50
N SER A 159 20.60 -0.26 0.99
CA SER A 159 19.83 0.80 0.35
C SER A 159 19.30 0.34 -1.01
N TYR A 160 18.18 0.92 -1.46
CA TYR A 160 17.63 0.58 -2.77
C TYR A 160 17.16 1.82 -3.53
N GLU A 161 17.15 1.70 -4.86
CA GLU A 161 16.50 2.63 -5.77
C GLU A 161 15.55 1.85 -6.66
N ALA A 162 14.34 2.41 -6.83
CA ALA A 162 13.29 1.77 -7.57
C ALA A 162 12.47 2.79 -8.36
N SER A 163 12.03 2.39 -9.55
CA SER A 163 11.10 3.16 -10.36
C SER A 163 9.99 2.26 -10.88
N GLY A 164 8.73 2.71 -10.77
CA GLY A 164 7.58 2.05 -11.38
C GLY A 164 6.92 2.96 -12.39
N VAL A 165 6.56 2.40 -13.55
CA VAL A 165 5.78 3.06 -14.59
C VAL A 165 4.35 2.54 -14.49
N TYR A 166 3.40 3.44 -14.32
CA TYR A 166 1.99 3.14 -14.20
C TYR A 166 1.23 3.83 -15.31
N ASN A 167 0.27 3.13 -15.89
CA ASN A 167 -0.60 3.65 -16.93
C ASN A 167 -2.02 3.14 -16.70
N ASN A 168 -2.94 3.61 -17.55
CA ASN A 168 -4.37 3.41 -17.35
C ASN A 168 -4.81 4.00 -16.00
N GLU A 169 -6.10 4.29 -15.84
CA GLU A 169 -6.66 4.90 -14.63
C GLU A 169 -8.12 5.28 -14.93
N TRP A 170 -8.82 5.81 -13.94
CA TRP A 170 -10.17 6.38 -14.14
C TRP A 170 -10.22 7.44 -15.25
N ASN A 171 -9.13 8.20 -15.43
CA ASN A 171 -8.98 9.24 -16.45
C ASN A 171 -8.20 8.77 -17.70
N ARG A 172 -7.82 7.49 -17.77
CA ARG A 172 -6.94 6.94 -18.83
C ARG A 172 -5.64 7.75 -18.99
N SER A 173 -5.01 8.09 -17.86
CA SER A 173 -3.77 8.86 -17.84
C SER A 173 -2.69 8.23 -18.73
N PRO A 174 -1.86 9.04 -19.41
CA PRO A 174 -0.62 8.56 -19.99
C PRO A 174 0.29 7.97 -18.90
N SER A 175 1.28 7.18 -19.33
CA SER A 175 2.25 6.57 -18.43
C SER A 175 2.94 7.60 -17.54
N CYS A 176 2.88 7.38 -16.23
CA CYS A 176 3.58 8.16 -15.21
C CYS A 176 4.65 7.30 -14.56
N THR A 177 5.81 7.89 -14.25
CA THR A 177 6.89 7.19 -13.53
C THR A 177 6.96 7.71 -12.10
N ILE A 178 6.96 6.79 -11.14
CA ILE A 178 7.18 7.08 -9.72
C ILE A 178 8.54 6.51 -9.34
N TYR A 179 9.37 7.36 -8.73
CA TYR A 179 10.68 7.00 -8.21
C TYR A 179 10.62 6.89 -6.69
N SER A 180 11.35 5.92 -6.14
CA SER A 180 11.43 5.66 -4.71
C SER A 180 12.83 5.18 -4.34
N CYS A 181 13.25 5.44 -3.10
CA CYS A 181 14.51 4.98 -2.57
C CYS A 181 14.40 4.77 -1.05
N LYS A 182 15.35 4.01 -0.50
CA LYS A 182 15.60 3.87 0.93
C LYS A 182 17.09 3.87 1.17
#